data_AF-A0A2V1AG50-F1
#
_entry.id   AF-A0A2V1AG50-F1
#
_cell.length_a   1.000
_cell.length_b   1.000
_cell.length_c   1.000
_cell.angle_alpha   90.00
_cell.angle_beta   90.00
_cell.angle_gamma   90.00
#
_symmetry.space_group_name_H-M   'P 1'
#
loop_
_entity.id
_entity.type
_entity.pdbx_description
1 polymer ?
#
loop_
_entity_poly.entity_id
_entity_poly.type
_entity_poly.pdbx_seq_one_letter_code
_entity_poly.pdbx_strand_id
1 'polypeptide(L)'
;MWPFGSGEPKKDIADDLPENLQEFYKEVSPTKQKQELASKDAQVAKVLEKNQHEYSFELDQFKREYSAQKSSAINCAELQEAVLKCYDGWSMFGIDNCSAQIKRGAKCNELQERAFVKLRYNDCYSQKQCNAIRFVVDQLFTKNFGQLGENVNDESSVKFEKDLDDVFNKLWK
;
A
#
# COMPACT_ATOMS: atom_id res chain seq x y z
N MET A 1 -16.49 27.35 17.15
CA MET A 1 -15.32 27.96 16.47
C MET A 1 -14.07 27.26 16.99
N TRP A 2 -13.41 26.46 16.14
CA TRP A 2 -12.15 25.81 16.46
C TRP A 2 -10.98 26.78 16.20
N PRO A 3 -9.97 26.90 17.10
CA PRO A 3 -8.90 27.88 16.94
C PRO A 3 -7.73 27.26 16.17
N PHE A 4 -7.84 27.14 14.86
CA PHE A 4 -6.66 26.98 14.00
C PHE A 4 -6.36 28.34 13.38
N GLY A 5 -5.80 29.21 14.22
CA GLY A 5 -5.27 30.50 13.78
C GLY A 5 -4.09 30.29 12.82
N SER A 6 -4.07 31.11 11.79
CA SER A 6 -2.93 31.36 10.90
C SER A 6 -1.73 31.87 11.71
N GLY A 7 -0.92 30.95 12.21
CA GLY A 7 0.40 31.23 12.75
C GLY A 7 1.41 31.41 11.62
N GLU A 8 2.29 32.41 11.76
CA GLU A 8 3.44 32.70 10.90
C GLU A 8 4.24 31.42 10.54
N PRO A 9 4.94 31.40 9.39
CA PRO A 9 5.72 30.23 8.98
C PRO A 9 6.72 29.89 10.08
N LYS A 10 6.47 28.77 10.77
CA LYS A 10 7.36 28.23 11.80
C LYS A 10 8.76 28.12 11.18
N LYS A 11 9.74 28.77 11.80
CA LYS A 11 11.17 28.60 11.53
C LYS A 11 11.46 27.11 11.34
N ASP A 12 12.25 26.79 10.32
CA ASP A 12 12.60 25.42 9.99
C ASP A 12 13.36 24.84 11.19
N ILE A 13 12.76 23.85 11.86
CA ILE A 13 13.28 23.24 13.10
C ILE A 13 14.68 22.62 12.86
N ALA A 14 15.04 22.41 11.58
CA ALA A 14 16.34 21.95 11.11
C ALA A 14 17.53 22.70 11.73
N ASP A 15 17.41 24.01 12.00
CA ASP A 15 18.52 24.81 12.54
C ASP A 15 18.75 24.58 14.05
N ASP A 16 17.74 24.07 14.78
CA ASP A 16 17.79 23.79 16.22
C ASP A 16 18.13 22.32 16.53
N LEU A 17 18.27 21.47 15.50
CA LEU A 17 18.63 20.06 15.66
C LEU A 17 20.15 19.89 15.80
N PRO A 18 20.63 18.97 16.66
CA PRO A 18 22.03 18.55 16.69
C PRO A 18 22.55 18.16 15.29
N GLU A 19 23.80 18.47 14.95
CA GLU A 19 24.37 18.28 13.60
C GLU A 19 24.13 16.86 13.03
N ASN A 20 24.18 15.83 13.88
CA ASN A 20 23.95 14.43 13.51
C ASN A 20 22.48 14.09 13.17
N LEU A 21 21.52 14.94 13.53
CA LEU A 21 20.10 14.77 13.24
C LEU A 21 19.61 15.72 12.14
N GLN A 22 20.39 16.74 11.78
CA GLN A 22 20.06 17.65 10.69
C GLN A 22 20.09 16.94 9.33
N GLU A 23 21.06 16.06 9.11
CA GLU A 23 21.12 15.26 7.88
C GLU A 23 19.92 14.32 7.75
N PHE A 24 19.57 13.61 8.83
CA PHE A 24 18.37 12.77 8.88
C PHE A 24 17.10 13.59 8.66
N TYR A 25 16.96 14.75 9.30
CA TYR A 25 15.79 15.61 9.12
C TYR A 25 15.67 16.15 7.69
N LYS A 26 16.78 16.51 7.04
CA LYS A 26 16.79 16.90 5.62
C LYS A 26 16.40 15.75 4.70
N GLU A 27 16.71 14.50 5.05
CA GLU A 27 16.34 13.31 4.29
C GLU A 27 14.87 12.95 4.46
N VAL A 28 14.35 13.03 5.69
CA VAL A 28 12.97 12.62 6.06
C VAL A 28 11.98 13.79 6.12
N SER A 29 12.41 14.99 5.70
CA SER A 29 11.59 16.21 5.83
C SER A 29 10.22 16.06 5.13
N PRO A 30 9.13 16.55 5.76
CA PRO A 30 7.80 16.52 5.16
C PRO A 30 7.72 17.19 3.78
N THR A 31 8.62 18.14 3.52
CA THR A 31 8.71 18.88 2.26
C THR A 31 9.15 18.00 1.08
N LYS A 32 10.16 17.13 1.27
CA LYS A 32 10.61 16.20 0.22
C LYS A 32 9.55 15.15 -0.11
N GLN A 33 8.89 14.59 0.89
CA GLN A 33 7.80 13.63 0.68
C GLN A 33 6.63 14.26 -0.08
N LYS A 34 6.23 15.50 0.26
CA LYS A 34 5.19 16.24 -0.48
C LYS A 34 5.59 16.48 -1.94
N GLN A 35 6.85 16.82 -2.20
CA GLN A 35 7.35 17.03 -3.56
C GLN A 35 7.35 15.73 -4.39
N GLU A 36 7.70 14.60 -3.78
CA GLU A 36 7.66 13.30 -4.44
C GLU A 36 6.23 12.85 -4.76
N LEU A 37 5.29 13.03 -3.81
CA LEU A 37 3.86 12.77 -4.03
C LEU A 37 3.31 13.62 -5.18
N ALA A 38 3.61 14.92 -5.19
CA ALA A 38 3.20 15.82 -6.27
C ALA A 38 3.78 15.39 -7.64
N SER A 39 4.99 14.84 -7.66
CA SER A 39 5.60 14.28 -8.87
C SER A 39 4.86 13.04 -9.38
N LYS A 40 4.48 12.12 -8.48
CA LYS A 40 3.71 10.92 -8.82
C LYS A 40 2.29 11.26 -9.28
N ASP A 41 1.63 12.23 -8.65
CA ASP A 41 0.32 12.72 -9.07
C ASP A 41 0.37 13.32 -10.49
N ALA A 42 1.38 14.13 -10.78
CA ALA A 42 1.59 14.70 -12.12
C ALA A 42 1.86 13.62 -13.17
N GLN A 43 2.61 12.58 -12.82
CA GLN A 43 2.86 11.43 -13.70
C GLN A 43 1.57 10.68 -14.03
N VAL A 44 0.76 10.36 -13.01
CA VAL A 44 -0.53 9.70 -13.19
C VAL A 44 -1.43 10.56 -14.07
N ALA A 45 -1.61 11.85 -13.76
CA ALA A 45 -2.42 12.76 -14.54
C ALA A 45 -2.00 12.79 -16.02
N LYS A 46 -0.69 12.88 -16.30
CA LYS A 46 -0.15 12.86 -17.66
C LYS A 46 -0.47 11.55 -18.41
N VAL A 47 -0.41 10.41 -17.73
CA VAL A 47 -0.78 9.12 -18.34
C VAL A 47 -2.28 9.04 -18.58
N LEU A 48 -3.10 9.51 -17.65
CA LEU A 48 -4.56 9.54 -17.79
C LEU A 48 -5.01 10.46 -18.92
N GLU A 49 -4.37 11.62 -19.10
CA GLU A 49 -4.63 12.53 -20.21
C GLU A 49 -4.35 11.87 -21.57
N LYS A 50 -3.23 11.14 -21.69
CA LYS A 50 -2.86 10.42 -22.91
C LYS A 50 -3.79 9.24 -23.22
N ASN A 51 -4.28 8.59 -22.18
CA ASN A 51 -5.17 7.43 -22.27
C ASN A 51 -6.62 7.86 -21.98
N GLN A 52 -7.00 9.10 -22.31
CA GLN A 52 -8.39 9.54 -22.26
C GLN A 52 -9.20 8.68 -23.23
N HIS A 53 -9.75 7.62 -22.69
CA HIS A 53 -10.79 6.85 -23.33
C HIS A 53 -12.13 7.47 -22.95
N GLU A 54 -13.08 7.43 -23.88
CA GLU A 54 -14.49 7.64 -23.52
C GLU A 54 -14.85 6.71 -22.37
N TYR A 55 -15.79 7.16 -21.53
CA TYR A 55 -16.30 6.38 -20.41
C TYR A 55 -16.61 4.94 -20.84
N SER A 56 -16.03 3.97 -20.14
CA SER A 56 -16.34 2.54 -20.32
C SER A 56 -17.07 2.03 -19.09
N PHE A 57 -18.32 1.63 -19.28
CA PHE A 57 -19.13 0.99 -18.26
C PHE A 57 -18.47 -0.30 -17.75
N GLU A 58 -17.80 -1.05 -18.63
CA GLU A 58 -17.12 -2.31 -18.31
C GLU A 58 -15.94 -2.09 -17.37
N LEU A 59 -15.16 -1.02 -17.55
CA LEU A 59 -14.08 -0.66 -16.63
C LEU A 59 -14.64 -0.25 -15.26
N ASP A 60 -15.72 0.52 -15.26
CA ASP A 60 -16.35 1.00 -14.04
C ASP A 60 -16.96 -0.15 -13.22
N GLN A 61 -17.64 -1.08 -13.88
CA GLN A 61 -18.13 -2.31 -13.27
C GLN A 61 -16.97 -3.16 -12.74
N PHE A 62 -15.90 -3.33 -13.52
CA PHE A 62 -14.72 -4.08 -13.10
C PHE A 62 -14.10 -3.49 -11.83
N LYS A 63 -13.94 -2.16 -11.72
CA LYS A 63 -13.40 -1.50 -10.52
C LYS A 63 -14.29 -1.70 -9.28
N ARG A 64 -15.61 -1.81 -9.45
CA ARG A 64 -16.56 -2.10 -8.35
C ARG A 64 -16.52 -3.58 -7.93
N GLU A 65 -16.40 -4.47 -8.90
CA GLU A 65 -16.29 -5.91 -8.65
C GLU A 65 -14.96 -6.23 -7.95
N TYR A 66 -13.88 -5.61 -8.39
CA TYR A 66 -12.53 -5.79 -7.89
C TYR A 66 -11.98 -4.50 -7.26
N SER A 67 -12.69 -3.96 -6.25
CA SER A 67 -12.19 -2.83 -5.48
C SER A 67 -10.83 -3.15 -4.83
N ALA A 68 -10.06 -2.15 -4.40
CA ALA A 68 -8.79 -2.37 -3.71
C ALA A 68 -8.96 -3.29 -2.48
N GLN A 69 -10.04 -3.07 -1.71
CA GLN A 69 -10.39 -3.89 -0.55
C GLN A 69 -10.68 -5.35 -0.94
N LYS A 70 -11.52 -5.57 -1.96
CA LYS A 70 -11.83 -6.93 -2.43
C LYS A 70 -10.61 -7.62 -3.03
N SER A 71 -9.79 -6.88 -3.76
CA SER A 71 -8.54 -7.39 -4.33
C SER A 71 -7.55 -7.78 -3.25
N SER A 72 -7.46 -7.00 -2.17
CA SER A 72 -6.65 -7.34 -0.99
C SER A 72 -7.15 -8.62 -0.32
N ALA A 73 -8.47 -8.75 -0.14
CA ALA A 73 -9.07 -9.95 0.42
C ALA A 73 -8.81 -11.19 -0.45
N ILE A 74 -8.87 -11.05 -1.78
CA ILE A 74 -8.54 -12.13 -2.73
C ILE A 74 -7.07 -12.53 -2.60
N ASN A 75 -6.15 -11.57 -2.61
CA ASN A 75 -4.72 -11.84 -2.48
C ASN A 75 -4.37 -12.48 -1.12
N CYS A 76 -5.11 -12.15 -0.06
CA CYS A 76 -4.92 -12.71 1.28
C CYS A 76 -5.77 -13.96 1.56
N ALA A 77 -6.46 -14.53 0.56
CA ALA A 77 -7.41 -15.62 0.78
C ALA A 77 -6.76 -16.88 1.38
N GLU A 78 -5.52 -17.20 1.01
CA GLU A 78 -4.79 -18.34 1.57
C GLU A 78 -4.54 -18.19 3.08
N LEU A 79 -4.25 -16.97 3.54
CA LEU A 79 -4.09 -16.69 4.97
C LEU A 79 -5.43 -16.74 5.70
N GLN A 80 -6.52 -16.30 5.06
CA GLN A 80 -7.87 -16.41 5.62
C GLN A 80 -8.29 -17.88 5.76
N GLU A 81 -7.97 -18.72 4.78
CA GLU A 81 -8.18 -20.17 4.86
C GLU A 81 -7.37 -20.79 6.01
N ALA A 82 -6.11 -20.37 6.19
CA ALA A 82 -5.28 -20.82 7.31
C ALA A 82 -5.86 -20.44 8.68
N VAL A 83 -6.52 -19.28 8.80
CA VAL A 83 -7.27 -18.89 10.00
C VAL A 83 -8.46 -19.82 10.23
N LEU A 84 -9.25 -20.11 9.20
CA LEU A 84 -10.41 -21.01 9.30
C LEU A 84 -9.99 -22.43 9.72
N LYS A 85 -8.94 -22.98 9.11
CA LYS A 85 -8.40 -24.30 9.48
C LYS A 85 -7.92 -24.35 10.93
N CYS A 86 -7.38 -23.25 11.44
CA CYS A 86 -7.01 -23.17 12.86
C CYS A 86 -8.25 -23.23 13.77
N TYR A 87 -9.33 -22.53 13.40
CA TYR A 87 -10.60 -22.61 14.14
C TYR A 87 -11.22 -24.01 14.08
N ASP A 88 -11.14 -24.72 12.97
CA ASP A 88 -11.67 -26.10 12.84
C ASP A 88 -10.91 -27.09 13.74
N GLY A 89 -9.61 -26.84 13.99
CA GLY A 89 -8.79 -27.63 14.91
C GLY A 89 -8.91 -27.20 16.39
N TRP A 90 -9.69 -26.15 16.68
CA TRP A 90 -9.81 -25.59 18.02
C TRP A 90 -10.71 -26.45 18.91
N SER A 91 -10.09 -27.22 19.79
CA SER A 91 -10.75 -27.91 20.90
C SER A 91 -10.96 -26.93 22.06
N MET A 92 -12.10 -27.01 22.77
CA MET A 92 -12.38 -26.23 23.99
C MET A 92 -11.31 -26.40 25.10
N PHE A 93 -10.42 -27.39 24.98
CA PHE A 93 -9.34 -27.67 25.94
C PHE A 93 -7.93 -27.34 25.40
N GLY A 94 -7.82 -26.77 24.19
CA GLY A 94 -6.54 -26.43 23.56
C GLY A 94 -6.03 -25.04 23.94
N ILE A 95 -4.72 -24.91 24.15
CA ILE A 95 -3.99 -23.66 24.44
C ILE A 95 -3.74 -22.84 23.15
N ASP A 96 -4.00 -23.40 21.98
CA ASP A 96 -3.74 -22.75 20.69
C ASP A 96 -4.79 -21.70 20.36
N ASN A 97 -4.47 -20.45 20.73
CA ASN A 97 -5.17 -19.28 20.24
C ASN A 97 -4.68 -19.00 18.81
N CYS A 98 -5.54 -19.16 17.80
CA CYS A 98 -5.34 -18.80 16.38
C CYS A 98 -4.90 -17.35 16.09
N SER A 99 -4.56 -16.61 17.14
CA SER A 99 -4.02 -15.25 17.16
C SER A 99 -2.87 -15.01 16.17
N ALA A 100 -1.99 -15.99 15.94
CA ALA A 100 -0.87 -15.82 15.01
C ALA A 100 -1.36 -15.74 13.56
N GLN A 101 -2.22 -16.67 13.16
CA GLN A 101 -2.84 -16.72 11.83
C GLN A 101 -3.72 -15.48 11.61
N ILE A 102 -4.50 -15.09 12.63
CA ILE A 102 -5.35 -13.88 12.57
C ILE A 102 -4.50 -12.63 12.36
N LYS A 103 -3.41 -12.48 13.13
CA LYS A 103 -2.49 -11.34 12.98
C LYS A 103 -1.85 -11.30 11.59
N ARG A 104 -1.41 -12.44 11.05
CA ARG A 104 -0.84 -12.53 9.70
C ARG A 104 -1.88 -12.17 8.63
N GLY A 105 -3.10 -12.69 8.73
CA GLY A 105 -4.19 -12.37 7.80
C GLY A 105 -4.58 -10.89 7.82
N ALA A 106 -4.69 -10.29 9.02
CA ALA A 106 -4.94 -8.86 9.17
C ALA A 106 -3.80 -8.02 8.57
N LYS A 107 -2.56 -8.41 8.82
CA LYS A 107 -1.38 -7.69 8.31
C LYS A 107 -1.24 -7.79 6.79
N CYS A 108 -1.58 -8.94 6.21
CA CYS A 108 -1.65 -9.10 4.75
C CYS A 108 -2.63 -8.08 4.15
N ASN A 109 -3.87 -8.00 4.66
CA ASN A 109 -4.85 -7.05 4.14
C ASN A 109 -4.36 -5.60 4.26
N GLU A 110 -3.80 -5.21 5.41
CA GLU A 110 -3.25 -3.86 5.62
C GLU A 110 -2.16 -3.50 4.60
N LEU A 111 -1.22 -4.42 4.36
CA LEU A 111 -0.11 -4.21 3.43
C LEU A 111 -0.58 -4.15 1.98
N GLN A 112 -1.51 -5.03 1.60
CA GLN A 112 -2.11 -5.08 0.27
C GLN A 112 -2.91 -3.80 -0.01
N GLU A 113 -3.78 -3.37 0.92
CA GLU A 113 -4.55 -2.14 0.77
C GLU A 113 -3.66 -0.90 0.61
N ARG A 114 -2.61 -0.80 1.44
CA ARG A 114 -1.62 0.29 1.31
C ARG A 114 -0.92 0.26 -0.04
N ALA A 115 -0.53 -0.91 -0.51
CA ALA A 115 0.13 -1.07 -1.80
C ALA A 115 -0.80 -0.67 -2.96
N PHE A 116 -2.07 -1.05 -2.92
CA PHE A 116 -3.07 -0.61 -3.92
C PHE A 116 -3.24 0.90 -3.94
N VAL A 117 -3.28 1.55 -2.77
CA VAL A 117 -3.35 3.02 -2.68
C VAL A 117 -2.08 3.65 -3.25
N LYS A 118 -0.90 3.16 -2.87
CA LYS A 118 0.39 3.67 -3.32
C LYS A 118 0.58 3.53 -4.83
N LEU A 119 0.10 2.43 -5.41
CA LEU A 119 0.11 2.19 -6.86
C LEU A 119 -1.06 2.83 -7.61
N ARG A 120 -1.89 3.63 -6.92
CA ARG A 120 -3.02 4.37 -7.51
C ARG A 120 -3.98 3.47 -8.26
N TYR A 121 -4.27 2.31 -7.67
CA TYR A 121 -5.14 1.29 -8.27
C TYR A 121 -6.50 1.85 -8.70
N ASN A 122 -7.13 2.70 -7.88
CA ASN A 122 -8.44 3.28 -8.23
C ASN A 122 -8.38 4.16 -9.49
N ASP A 123 -7.21 4.72 -9.81
CA ASP A 123 -6.99 5.58 -10.95
C ASP A 123 -6.64 4.79 -12.23
N CYS A 124 -6.52 3.46 -12.20
CA CYS A 124 -6.15 2.68 -13.38
C CYS A 124 -7.09 2.95 -14.57
N TYR A 125 -6.54 3.09 -15.78
CA TYR A 125 -7.30 3.54 -16.97
C TYR A 125 -7.82 2.40 -17.86
N SER A 126 -7.44 1.16 -17.58
CA SER A 126 -7.92 -0.02 -18.32
C SER A 126 -7.94 -1.26 -17.44
N GLN A 127 -8.82 -2.22 -17.74
CA GLN A 127 -8.88 -3.49 -17.00
C GLN A 127 -7.53 -4.21 -17.00
N LYS A 128 -6.78 -4.11 -18.10
CA LYS A 128 -5.43 -4.66 -18.21
C LYS A 128 -4.47 -4.04 -17.20
N GLN A 129 -4.47 -2.71 -17.05
CA GLN A 129 -3.62 -2.03 -16.08
C GLN A 129 -4.07 -2.36 -14.65
N CYS A 130 -5.37 -2.37 -14.37
CA CYS A 130 -5.89 -2.74 -13.04
C CYS A 130 -5.46 -4.17 -12.66
N ASN A 131 -5.61 -5.13 -13.57
CA ASN A 131 -5.15 -6.50 -13.35
C ASN A 131 -3.63 -6.60 -13.18
N ALA A 132 -2.85 -5.83 -13.95
CA ALA A 132 -1.40 -5.78 -13.77
C ALA A 132 -1.02 -5.28 -12.38
N ILE A 133 -1.68 -4.22 -11.87
CA ILE A 133 -1.46 -3.74 -10.51
C ILE A 133 -1.79 -4.84 -9.49
N ARG A 134 -2.97 -5.47 -9.58
CA ARG A 134 -3.39 -6.57 -8.68
C ARG A 134 -2.38 -7.69 -8.60
N PHE A 135 -1.94 -8.16 -9.76
CA PHE A 135 -0.96 -9.23 -9.86
C PHE A 135 0.39 -8.82 -9.28
N VAL A 136 0.87 -7.61 -9.58
CA VAL A 136 2.17 -7.17 -9.08
C VAL A 136 2.14 -6.95 -7.57
N VAL A 137 1.07 -6.40 -7.00
CA VAL A 137 0.94 -6.26 -5.55
C VAL A 137 1.05 -7.63 -4.87
N ASP A 138 0.34 -8.64 -5.38
CA ASP A 138 0.39 -10.00 -4.87
C ASP A 138 1.81 -10.58 -4.94
N GLN A 139 2.45 -10.49 -6.11
CA GLN A 139 3.82 -10.95 -6.29
C GLN A 139 4.82 -10.26 -5.36
N LEU A 140 4.71 -8.93 -5.18
CA LEU A 140 5.58 -8.18 -4.30
C LEU A 140 5.37 -8.57 -2.84
N PHE A 141 4.13 -8.88 -2.45
CA PHE A 141 3.83 -9.39 -1.12
C PHE A 141 4.52 -10.75 -0.90
N THR A 142 4.28 -11.73 -1.76
CA THR A 142 4.90 -13.06 -1.64
C THR A 142 6.42 -13.00 -1.67
N LYS A 143 6.99 -12.15 -2.53
CA LYS A 143 8.45 -11.95 -2.65
C LYS A 143 9.08 -11.42 -1.37
N ASN A 144 8.41 -10.52 -0.65
CA ASN A 144 8.99 -9.83 0.50
C ASN A 144 8.61 -10.48 1.84
N PHE A 145 7.41 -11.03 1.95
CA PHE A 145 6.86 -11.54 3.21
C PHE A 145 6.70 -13.06 3.25
N GLY A 146 6.88 -13.76 2.13
CA GLY A 146 6.57 -15.19 1.98
C GLY A 146 5.10 -15.43 1.62
N GLN A 147 4.76 -16.68 1.33
CA GLN A 147 3.41 -17.05 0.88
C GLN A 147 2.36 -16.80 1.97
N LEU A 148 2.69 -17.04 3.23
CA LEU A 148 1.77 -16.88 4.36
C LEU A 148 2.14 -15.70 5.27
N GLY A 149 2.97 -14.77 4.79
CA GLY A 149 3.42 -13.62 5.58
C GLY A 149 4.29 -14.02 6.77
N GLU A 150 5.13 -15.05 6.62
CA GLU A 150 6.02 -15.54 7.67
C GLU A 150 7.13 -14.54 8.03
N ASN A 151 7.53 -13.70 7.06
CA ASN A 151 8.68 -12.82 7.17
C ASN A 151 8.31 -11.36 7.43
N VAL A 152 7.11 -11.07 7.92
CA VAL A 152 6.69 -9.68 8.18
C VAL A 152 7.48 -9.08 9.33
N ASN A 153 8.39 -8.16 9.00
CA ASN A 153 9.25 -7.42 9.91
C ASN A 153 9.61 -6.05 9.29
N ASP A 154 10.38 -5.24 10.00
CA ASP A 154 10.70 -3.88 9.54
C ASP A 154 11.55 -3.88 8.26
N GLU A 155 12.52 -4.79 8.16
CA GLU A 155 13.41 -4.89 6.99
C GLU A 155 12.64 -5.27 5.71
N SER A 156 11.80 -6.32 5.79
CA SER A 156 10.95 -6.73 4.67
C SER A 156 9.92 -5.66 4.30
N SER A 157 9.42 -4.90 5.28
CA SER A 157 8.50 -3.79 5.05
C SER A 157 9.17 -2.65 4.29
N VAL A 158 10.39 -2.25 4.70
CA VAL A 158 11.17 -1.23 3.98
C VAL A 158 11.47 -1.68 2.55
N LYS A 159 11.86 -2.95 2.37
CA LYS A 159 12.13 -3.51 1.04
C LYS A 159 10.88 -3.53 0.16
N PHE A 160 9.74 -3.93 0.72
CA PHE A 160 8.46 -3.90 0.03
C PHE A 160 8.07 -2.49 -0.41
N GLU A 161 8.23 -1.49 0.46
CA GLU A 161 7.94 -0.09 0.11
C GLU A 161 8.82 0.41 -1.05
N LYS A 162 10.11 0.05 -1.04
CA LYS A 162 11.04 0.37 -2.14
C LYS A 162 10.65 -0.33 -3.44
N ASP A 163 10.34 -1.62 -3.37
CA ASP A 163 9.88 -2.38 -4.53
C ASP A 163 8.59 -1.78 -5.14
N LEU A 164 7.67 -1.28 -4.31
CA LEU A 164 6.46 -0.58 -4.77
C LEU A 164 6.80 0.70 -5.53
N ASP A 165 7.75 1.49 -5.05
CA ASP A 165 8.19 2.71 -5.72
C ASP A 165 8.88 2.42 -7.07
N ASP A 166 9.70 1.37 -7.14
CA ASP A 166 10.35 0.94 -8.37
C ASP A 166 9.35 0.46 -9.43
N VAL A 167 8.31 -0.26 -9.00
CA VAL A 167 7.25 -0.76 -9.88
C VAL A 167 6.29 0.37 -10.28
N PHE A 168 5.99 1.32 -9.41
CA PHE A 168 5.12 2.46 -9.72
C PHE A 168 5.53 3.13 -11.04
N ASN A 169 6.83 3.42 -11.18
CA ASN A 169 7.39 4.04 -12.36
C ASN A 169 7.24 3.20 -13.64
N LYS A 170 7.14 1.88 -13.52
CA LYS A 170 6.94 0.95 -14.65
C LYS A 170 5.47 0.84 -15.04
N LEU A 171 4.56 0.87 -14.06
CA LEU A 171 3.11 0.78 -14.26
C LEU A 171 2.50 2.06 -14.81
N TRP A 172 3.12 3.21 -14.52
CA TRP A 172 2.64 4.55 -14.85
C TRP A 172 3.57 5.30 -15.81
N LYS A 173 4.24 4.58 -16.72
CA LYS A 173 5.07 5.18 -17.79
C LYS A 173 4.27 5.44 -19.06
#